data_AF-A0A2M7ZUI0-F1
#
_entry.id   AF-A0A2M7ZUI0-F1
#
_cell.length_a   1.000
_cell.length_b   1.000
_cell.length_c   1.000
_cell.angle_alpha   90.00
_cell.angle_beta   90.00
_cell.angle_gamma   90.00
#
_symmetry.space_group_name_H-M   'P 1'
#
loop_
_entity.id
_entity.type
_entity.pdbx_description
1 polymer ?
#
loop_
_entity_poly.entity_id
_entity_poly.type
_entity_poly.pdbx_seq_one_letter_code
_entity_poly.pdbx_strand_id
1 'polypeptide(L)'
;KTDTLSIFEGILLERQGKINQAINFYKKLIRDDMYVDFAVAKLLDIKNRYDRKELKGYFKSISNGNNIHKAKLKKIVADLELHDNLFYSAISNYNNAISVSNSYDGINARFAKLFAYANVKNDIDSASIILSELRQLNLTEDEFLMKLQMVENLLSEKRFIKTSQTVESVVNSYEVSRNFPNPFNPSTTIRYQIPEDGMVTLKVYDVLGREVKTLVNDFKTKGRYEVTFDASSLASGLYIYEINSGSFKASKKMTLIK
;
A
#
# COMPACT_ATOMS: atom_id res chain seq x y z
N LYS A 1 -20.08 -9.48 -33.63
CA LYS A 1 -18.69 -9.83 -34.01
C LYS A 1 -17.93 -8.52 -34.13
N THR A 2 -17.34 -8.06 -33.04
CA THR A 2 -16.53 -6.84 -33.04
C THR A 2 -15.12 -7.28 -32.75
N ASP A 3 -14.42 -7.56 -33.85
CA ASP A 3 -13.15 -8.29 -33.85
C ASP A 3 -12.08 -7.58 -33.03
N THR A 4 -11.24 -8.41 -32.41
CA THR A 4 -9.92 -8.09 -31.86
C THR A 4 -9.08 -7.18 -32.77
N LEU A 5 -9.36 -7.13 -34.08
CA LEU A 5 -8.85 -6.15 -35.05
C LEU A 5 -9.00 -4.68 -34.62
N SER A 6 -10.05 -4.33 -33.86
CA SER A 6 -10.28 -2.97 -33.38
C SER A 6 -9.17 -2.50 -32.44
N ILE A 7 -8.75 -3.30 -31.46
CA ILE A 7 -7.72 -2.93 -30.48
C ILE A 7 -6.36 -2.66 -31.15
N PHE A 8 -6.03 -3.44 -32.18
CA PHE A 8 -4.77 -3.31 -32.92
C PHE A 8 -4.64 -1.98 -33.66
N GLU A 9 -5.75 -1.38 -34.11
CA GLU A 9 -5.74 -0.09 -34.80
C GLU A 9 -5.17 1.01 -33.92
N GLY A 10 -5.66 1.13 -32.67
CA GLY A 10 -5.15 2.10 -31.72
C GLY A 10 -3.65 1.91 -31.44
N ILE A 11 -3.21 0.67 -31.24
CA ILE A 11 -1.79 0.35 -30.99
C ILE A 11 -0.93 0.71 -32.21
N LEU A 12 -1.42 0.46 -33.42
CA LEU A 12 -0.73 0.80 -34.66
C LEU A 12 -0.59 2.32 -34.79
N LEU A 13 -1.64 3.09 -34.49
CA LEU A 13 -1.61 4.55 -34.48
C LEU A 13 -0.56 5.08 -33.51
N GLU A 14 -0.44 4.50 -32.30
CA GLU A 14 0.62 4.85 -31.36
C GLU A 14 2.02 4.56 -31.92
N ARG A 15 2.23 3.37 -32.50
CA ARG A 15 3.53 2.97 -33.11
C ARG A 15 3.93 3.87 -34.27
N GLN A 16 2.96 4.41 -34.99
CA GLN A 16 3.17 5.37 -36.08
C GLN A 16 3.35 6.82 -35.58
N GLY A 17 3.35 7.06 -34.26
CA GLY A 17 3.44 8.41 -33.69
C GLY A 17 2.17 9.25 -33.84
N LYS A 18 1.06 8.68 -34.30
CA LYS A 18 -0.22 9.38 -34.53
C LYS A 18 -1.04 9.46 -33.23
N ILE A 19 -0.46 10.05 -32.20
CA ILE A 19 -0.98 10.00 -30.82
C ILE A 19 -2.40 10.59 -30.70
N ASN A 20 -2.69 11.70 -31.39
CA ASN A 20 -4.05 12.29 -31.35
C ASN A 20 -5.12 11.36 -31.94
N GLN A 21 -4.77 10.61 -33.00
CA GLN A 21 -5.69 9.65 -33.60
C GLN A 21 -5.89 8.45 -32.68
N ALA A 22 -4.80 7.96 -32.05
CA ALA A 22 -4.89 6.90 -31.05
C ALA A 22 -5.76 7.32 -29.86
N ILE A 23 -5.61 8.56 -29.35
CA ILE A 23 -6.46 9.10 -28.29
C ILE A 23 -7.94 9.08 -28.70
N ASN A 24 -8.26 9.60 -29.89
CA ASN A 24 -9.64 9.63 -30.38
C ASN A 24 -10.22 8.23 -30.53
N PHE A 25 -9.40 7.28 -31.00
CA PHE A 25 -9.76 5.88 -31.10
C PHE A 25 -10.11 5.27 -29.73
N TYR A 26 -9.25 5.45 -28.72
CA TYR A 26 -9.52 4.93 -27.37
C TYR A 26 -10.71 5.61 -26.69
N LYS A 27 -10.90 6.92 -26.91
CA LYS A 27 -12.10 7.62 -26.43
C LYS A 27 -13.38 7.06 -27.03
N LYS A 28 -13.35 6.64 -28.31
CA LYS A 28 -14.47 5.99 -28.99
C LYS A 28 -14.76 4.62 -28.37
N LEU A 29 -13.73 3.80 -28.14
CA LEU A 29 -13.89 2.51 -27.47
C LEU A 29 -14.60 2.64 -26.12
N ILE A 30 -14.18 3.61 -25.29
CA ILE A 30 -14.82 3.87 -23.99
C ILE A 30 -16.29 4.29 -24.17
N ARG A 31 -16.57 5.19 -25.11
CA ARG A 31 -17.94 5.68 -25.36
C ARG A 31 -18.87 4.57 -25.84
N ASP A 32 -18.34 3.64 -26.63
CA ASP A 32 -19.08 2.54 -27.20
C ASP A 32 -19.13 1.32 -26.23
N ASP A 33 -18.71 1.51 -24.96
CA ASP A 33 -18.60 0.50 -23.89
C ASP A 33 -17.82 -0.77 -24.33
N MET A 34 -16.81 -0.57 -25.17
CA MET A 34 -16.00 -1.63 -25.76
C MET A 34 -14.57 -1.61 -25.21
N TYR A 35 -14.11 -2.74 -24.66
CA TYR A 35 -12.74 -2.89 -24.18
C TYR A 35 -12.29 -1.73 -23.26
N VAL A 36 -13.20 -1.27 -22.40
CA VAL A 36 -13.03 -0.03 -21.61
C VAL A 36 -11.77 -0.07 -20.77
N ASP A 37 -11.47 -1.20 -20.12
CA ASP A 37 -10.28 -1.37 -19.29
C ASP A 37 -8.99 -1.17 -20.09
N PHE A 38 -8.93 -1.74 -21.30
CA PHE A 38 -7.81 -1.57 -22.20
C PHE A 38 -7.69 -0.12 -22.66
N ALA A 39 -8.79 0.48 -23.12
CA ALA A 39 -8.79 1.84 -23.65
C ALA A 39 -8.42 2.88 -22.58
N VAL A 40 -8.93 2.70 -21.36
CA VAL A 40 -8.59 3.52 -20.19
C VAL A 40 -7.10 3.38 -19.84
N ALA A 41 -6.57 2.16 -19.77
CA ALA A 41 -5.16 1.92 -19.49
C ALA A 41 -4.27 2.61 -20.54
N LYS A 42 -4.62 2.51 -21.82
CA LYS A 42 -3.93 3.17 -22.93
C LYS A 42 -3.97 4.69 -22.83
N LEU A 43 -5.13 5.28 -22.52
CA LEU A 43 -5.24 6.74 -22.34
C LEU A 43 -4.44 7.23 -21.13
N LEU A 44 -4.39 6.48 -20.03
CA LEU A 44 -3.56 6.84 -18.87
C LEU A 44 -2.07 6.77 -19.19
N ASP A 45 -1.65 5.73 -19.93
CA ASP A 45 -0.27 5.58 -20.38
C ASP A 45 0.13 6.73 -21.34
N ILE A 46 -0.71 7.05 -22.33
CA ILE A 46 -0.51 8.21 -23.20
C ILE A 46 -0.47 9.52 -22.41
N LYS A 47 -1.37 9.71 -21.44
CA LYS A 47 -1.39 10.89 -20.59
C LYS A 47 -0.04 11.09 -19.91
N ASN A 48 0.53 10.02 -19.35
CA ASN A 48 1.77 10.10 -18.61
C ASN A 48 2.98 10.25 -19.53
N ARG A 49 3.04 9.53 -20.66
CA ARG A 49 4.15 9.61 -21.62
C ARG A 49 4.24 10.95 -22.36
N TYR A 50 3.11 11.64 -22.56
CA TYR A 50 3.03 12.85 -23.40
C TYR A 50 2.45 14.08 -22.68
N ASP A 51 2.36 14.07 -21.34
CA ASP A 51 1.79 15.14 -20.49
C ASP A 51 0.43 15.69 -20.99
N ARG A 52 -0.49 14.80 -21.36
CA ARG A 52 -1.79 15.15 -21.98
C ARG A 52 -2.82 15.54 -20.91
N LYS A 53 -2.66 16.72 -20.33
CA LYS A 53 -3.52 17.24 -19.23
C LYS A 53 -5.01 17.26 -19.58
N GLU A 54 -5.36 17.42 -20.85
CA GLU A 54 -6.76 17.42 -21.31
C GLU A 54 -7.46 16.07 -21.10
N LEU A 55 -6.72 14.96 -21.02
CA LEU A 55 -7.30 13.65 -20.74
C LEU A 55 -7.91 13.57 -19.34
N LYS A 56 -7.43 14.37 -18.37
CA LYS A 56 -8.09 14.51 -17.07
C LYS A 56 -9.51 15.06 -17.21
N GLY A 57 -9.67 16.11 -18.02
CA GLY A 57 -10.99 16.70 -18.32
C GLY A 57 -11.93 15.70 -18.99
N TYR A 58 -11.39 14.87 -19.89
CA TYR A 58 -12.12 13.77 -20.49
C TYR A 58 -12.59 12.73 -19.46
N PHE A 59 -11.71 12.21 -18.60
CA PHE A 59 -12.12 11.25 -17.56
C PHE A 59 -13.19 11.84 -16.63
N LYS A 60 -13.05 13.12 -16.27
CA LYS A 60 -14.04 13.82 -15.45
C LYS A 60 -15.41 13.88 -16.13
N SER A 61 -15.47 14.21 -17.42
CA SER A 61 -16.75 14.30 -18.14
C SER A 61 -17.45 12.95 -18.23
N ILE A 62 -16.73 11.88 -18.59
CA ILE A 62 -17.34 10.54 -18.71
C ILE A 62 -17.68 9.93 -17.34
N SER A 63 -16.96 10.26 -16.27
CA SER A 63 -17.28 9.79 -14.91
C SER A 63 -18.61 10.33 -14.36
N ASN A 64 -19.10 11.46 -14.90
CA ASN A 64 -20.36 12.08 -14.48
C ASN A 64 -21.57 11.58 -15.26
N GLY A 65 -21.36 10.88 -16.38
CA GLY A 65 -22.43 10.32 -17.21
C GLY A 65 -23.02 9.02 -16.66
N ASN A 66 -23.95 8.44 -17.44
CA ASN A 66 -24.55 7.13 -17.21
C ASN A 66 -23.70 6.01 -17.84
N ASN A 67 -22.43 5.90 -17.45
CA ASN A 67 -21.55 4.83 -17.90
C ASN A 67 -21.57 3.66 -16.89
N ILE A 68 -21.62 2.42 -17.36
CA ILE A 68 -21.61 1.24 -16.48
C ILE A 68 -20.32 1.11 -15.65
N HIS A 69 -19.20 1.67 -16.14
CA HIS A 69 -17.91 1.74 -15.46
C HIS A 69 -17.72 3.01 -14.62
N LYS A 70 -18.81 3.67 -14.22
CA LYS A 70 -18.78 4.91 -13.43
C LYS A 70 -17.90 4.82 -12.18
N ALA A 71 -17.96 3.71 -11.44
CA ALA A 71 -17.14 3.51 -10.25
C ALA A 71 -15.63 3.56 -10.57
N LYS A 72 -15.20 2.83 -11.61
CA LYS A 72 -13.81 2.84 -12.12
C LYS A 72 -13.37 4.24 -12.54
N LEU A 73 -14.19 4.92 -13.35
CA LEU A 73 -13.90 6.26 -13.85
C LEU A 73 -13.79 7.28 -12.71
N LYS A 74 -14.67 7.20 -11.71
CA LYS A 74 -14.61 8.03 -10.50
C LYS A 74 -13.35 7.79 -9.69
N LYS A 75 -12.94 6.53 -9.52
CA LYS A 75 -11.69 6.17 -8.85
C LYS A 75 -10.48 6.74 -9.59
N ILE A 76 -10.44 6.65 -10.93
CA ILE A 76 -9.36 7.22 -11.74
C ILE A 76 -9.30 8.74 -11.61
N VAL A 77 -10.44 9.43 -11.69
CA VAL A 77 -10.51 10.87 -11.50
C VAL A 77 -9.99 11.24 -10.10
N ALA A 78 -10.34 10.47 -9.07
CA ALA A 78 -9.84 10.68 -7.72
C ALA A 78 -8.31 10.53 -7.63
N ASP A 79 -7.73 9.49 -8.23
CA ASP A 79 -6.27 9.29 -8.24
C ASP A 79 -5.55 10.45 -8.93
N LEU A 80 -6.08 10.92 -10.07
CA LEU A 80 -5.55 12.08 -10.80
C LEU A 80 -5.67 13.38 -9.98
N GLU A 81 -6.76 13.56 -9.25
CA GLU A 81 -6.94 14.71 -8.37
C GLU A 81 -6.01 14.65 -7.15
N LEU A 82 -5.76 13.47 -6.60
CA LEU A 82 -4.83 13.28 -5.49
C LEU A 82 -3.39 13.62 -5.90
N HIS A 83 -2.98 13.19 -7.10
CA HIS A 83 -1.68 13.56 -7.70
C HIS A 83 -1.52 15.08 -7.84
N ASP A 84 -2.61 15.78 -8.18
CA ASP A 84 -2.62 17.24 -8.32
C ASP A 84 -2.88 17.98 -6.98
N ASN A 85 -2.70 17.30 -5.84
CA ASN A 85 -2.91 17.83 -4.48
C ASN A 85 -4.35 18.29 -4.18
N LEU A 86 -5.35 17.86 -4.95
CA LEU A 86 -6.76 18.19 -4.77
C LEU A 86 -7.46 17.18 -3.84
N PHE A 87 -6.97 17.06 -2.60
CA PHE A 87 -7.35 16.00 -1.67
C PHE A 87 -8.87 15.85 -1.47
N TYR A 88 -9.59 16.91 -1.09
CA TYR A 88 -11.01 16.80 -0.78
C TYR A 88 -11.87 16.44 -2.00
N SER A 89 -11.47 16.91 -3.19
CA SER A 89 -12.11 16.52 -4.45
C SER A 89 -11.88 15.03 -4.73
N ALA A 90 -10.66 14.54 -4.52
CA ALA A 90 -10.34 13.12 -4.64
C ALA A 90 -11.16 12.27 -3.67
N ILE A 91 -11.27 12.65 -2.40
CA ILE A 91 -12.10 11.94 -1.41
C ILE A 91 -13.58 11.91 -1.82
N SER A 92 -14.12 13.03 -2.33
CA SER A 92 -15.49 13.06 -2.86
C SER A 92 -15.68 12.07 -4.01
N ASN A 93 -14.73 12.00 -4.95
CA ASN A 93 -14.79 11.06 -6.05
C ASN A 93 -14.60 9.60 -5.61
N TYR A 94 -13.75 9.31 -4.61
CA TYR A 94 -13.69 7.98 -4.00
C TYR A 94 -15.02 7.59 -3.35
N ASN A 95 -15.65 8.47 -2.57
CA ASN A 95 -16.96 8.20 -1.97
C ASN A 95 -18.03 7.92 -3.04
N ASN A 96 -18.01 8.66 -4.15
CA ASN A 96 -18.89 8.42 -5.28
C ASN A 96 -18.61 7.08 -5.99
N ALA A 97 -17.35 6.65 -6.07
CA ALA A 97 -17.02 5.33 -6.59
C ALA A 97 -17.54 4.21 -5.69
N ILE A 98 -17.45 4.41 -4.37
CA ILE A 98 -17.88 3.46 -3.33
C ILE A 98 -19.40 3.34 -3.27
N SER A 99 -20.13 4.47 -3.32
CA SER A 99 -21.59 4.48 -3.21
C SER A 99 -22.29 3.83 -4.40
N VAL A 100 -21.61 3.75 -5.54
CA VAL A 100 -22.14 3.12 -6.76
C VAL A 100 -22.18 1.59 -6.62
N SER A 101 -21.32 0.94 -5.81
CA SER A 101 -21.40 -0.52 -5.54
C SER A 101 -20.33 -1.04 -4.57
N ASN A 102 -20.58 -2.20 -3.93
CA ASN A 102 -19.53 -3.07 -3.37
C ASN A 102 -18.74 -3.84 -4.46
N SER A 103 -18.65 -3.29 -5.68
CA SER A 103 -17.89 -3.89 -6.77
C SER A 103 -16.39 -3.89 -6.47
N TYR A 104 -15.65 -4.63 -7.30
CA TYR A 104 -14.19 -4.59 -7.35
C TYR A 104 -13.63 -3.16 -7.36
N ASP A 105 -14.21 -2.25 -8.14
CA ASP A 105 -13.79 -0.85 -8.21
C ASP A 105 -14.11 -0.07 -6.93
N GLY A 106 -15.27 -0.32 -6.32
CA GLY A 106 -15.65 0.29 -5.04
C GLY A 106 -14.73 -0.15 -3.89
N ILE A 107 -14.34 -1.43 -3.84
CA ILE A 107 -13.36 -1.95 -2.87
C ILE A 107 -11.99 -1.30 -3.10
N ASN A 108 -11.53 -1.23 -4.36
CA ASN A 108 -10.29 -0.54 -4.70
C ASN A 108 -10.31 0.96 -4.36
N ALA A 109 -11.46 1.63 -4.51
CA ALA A 109 -11.63 3.02 -4.10
C ALA A 109 -11.52 3.19 -2.58
N ARG A 110 -12.02 2.24 -1.76
CA ARG A 110 -11.82 2.25 -0.31
C ARG A 110 -10.34 2.13 0.07
N PHE A 111 -9.61 1.21 -0.55
CA PHE A 111 -8.15 1.10 -0.34
C PHE A 111 -7.42 2.39 -0.73
N ALA A 112 -7.72 2.95 -1.90
CA ALA A 112 -7.11 4.20 -2.36
C ALA A 112 -7.42 5.38 -1.43
N LYS A 113 -8.68 5.52 -0.98
CA LYS A 113 -9.11 6.50 0.02
C LYS A 113 -8.33 6.35 1.32
N LEU A 114 -8.15 5.12 1.79
CA LEU A 114 -7.37 4.83 3.00
C LEU A 114 -5.91 5.29 2.84
N PHE A 115 -5.26 4.90 1.75
CA PHE A 115 -3.89 5.32 1.46
C PHE A 115 -3.77 6.84 1.36
N ALA A 116 -4.77 7.53 0.79
CA ALA A 116 -4.79 8.98 0.74
C ALA A 116 -4.77 9.59 2.15
N TYR A 117 -5.62 9.13 3.07
CA TYR A 117 -5.58 9.61 4.46
C TYR A 117 -4.26 9.28 5.15
N ALA A 118 -3.79 8.03 5.04
CA ALA A 118 -2.60 7.57 5.74
C ALA A 118 -1.30 8.25 5.24
N ASN A 119 -1.14 8.41 3.92
CA ASN A 119 0.12 8.87 3.32
C ASN A 119 0.11 10.34 2.93
N VAL A 120 -1.02 10.89 2.45
CA VAL A 120 -1.09 12.29 2.00
C VAL A 120 -1.43 13.23 3.15
N LYS A 121 -2.38 12.84 4.01
CA LYS A 121 -2.78 13.66 5.18
C LYS A 121 -2.09 13.26 6.48
N ASN A 122 -1.43 12.11 6.51
CA ASN A 122 -0.92 11.50 7.75
C ASN A 122 -2.01 11.34 8.83
N ASP A 123 -3.26 11.20 8.40
CA ASP A 123 -4.43 11.05 9.25
C ASP A 123 -4.72 9.55 9.43
N ILE A 124 -4.05 8.99 10.43
CA ILE A 124 -4.15 7.58 10.79
C ILE A 124 -5.55 7.23 11.28
N ASP A 125 -6.23 8.16 11.94
CA ASP A 125 -7.52 7.90 12.59
C ASP A 125 -8.60 7.69 11.52
N SER A 126 -8.67 8.60 10.53
CA SER A 126 -9.53 8.42 9.35
C SER A 126 -9.19 7.15 8.56
N ALA A 127 -7.90 6.85 8.38
CA ALA A 127 -7.48 5.63 7.69
C ALA A 127 -7.89 4.35 8.45
N SER A 128 -7.88 4.39 9.79
CA SER A 128 -8.25 3.27 10.66
C SER A 128 -9.75 2.99 10.64
N ILE A 129 -10.56 4.04 10.53
CA ILE A 129 -12.01 3.92 10.32
C ILE A 129 -12.27 3.16 9.01
N ILE A 130 -11.62 3.58 7.92
CA ILE A 130 -11.79 2.93 6.61
C ILE A 130 -11.28 1.47 6.64
N LEU A 131 -10.20 1.17 7.38
CA LEU A 131 -9.75 -0.21 7.56
C LEU A 131 -10.82 -1.07 8.25
N SER A 132 -11.51 -0.51 9.24
CA SER A 132 -12.61 -1.20 9.93
C SER A 132 -13.78 -1.47 8.98
N GLU A 133 -14.13 -0.51 8.11
CA GLU A 133 -15.13 -0.70 7.06
C GLU A 133 -14.72 -1.83 6.08
N LEU A 134 -13.45 -1.86 5.66
CA LEU A 134 -12.92 -2.90 4.76
C LEU A 134 -12.99 -4.29 5.38
N ARG A 135 -12.72 -4.44 6.68
CA ARG A 135 -12.79 -5.72 7.40
C ARG A 135 -14.21 -6.27 7.53
N GLN A 136 -15.22 -5.40 7.46
CA GLN A 136 -16.63 -5.80 7.47
C GLN A 136 -17.09 -6.31 6.10
N LEU A 137 -16.32 -6.06 5.04
CA LEU A 137 -16.53 -6.69 3.75
C LEU A 137 -15.95 -8.11 3.83
N ASN A 138 -16.75 -9.13 3.51
CA ASN A 138 -16.29 -10.52 3.43
C ASN A 138 -15.40 -10.73 2.20
N LEU A 139 -14.21 -10.12 2.20
CA LEU A 139 -13.25 -10.18 1.09
C LEU A 139 -12.58 -11.56 1.06
N THR A 140 -12.68 -12.25 -0.08
CA THR A 140 -12.09 -13.59 -0.28
C THR A 140 -10.99 -13.62 -1.33
N GLU A 141 -10.89 -12.59 -2.16
CA GLU A 141 -9.88 -12.52 -3.23
C GLU A 141 -8.48 -12.24 -2.66
N ASP A 142 -7.48 -13.03 -3.06
CA ASP A 142 -6.10 -12.94 -2.58
C ASP A 142 -5.50 -11.54 -2.70
N GLU A 143 -5.81 -10.84 -3.80
CA GLU A 143 -5.37 -9.46 -4.03
C GLU A 143 -5.81 -8.52 -2.89
N PHE A 144 -7.07 -8.65 -2.44
CA PHE A 144 -7.62 -7.80 -1.40
C PHE A 144 -7.11 -8.18 -0.01
N LEU A 145 -6.95 -9.48 0.25
CA LEU A 145 -6.34 -9.96 1.49
C LEU A 145 -4.91 -9.45 1.64
N MET A 146 -4.12 -9.49 0.55
CA MET A 146 -2.77 -8.93 0.54
C MET A 146 -2.77 -7.42 0.80
N LYS A 147 -3.66 -6.65 0.14
CA LYS A 147 -3.81 -5.21 0.39
C LYS A 147 -4.22 -4.91 1.84
N LEU A 148 -5.08 -5.72 2.43
CA LEU A 148 -5.50 -5.56 3.83
C LEU A 148 -4.30 -5.71 4.77
N GLN A 149 -3.51 -6.77 4.58
CA GLN A 149 -2.29 -6.99 5.36
C GLN A 149 -1.27 -5.86 5.17
N MET A 150 -1.08 -5.37 3.95
CA MET A 150 -0.18 -4.23 3.66
C MET A 150 -0.61 -2.97 4.40
N VAL A 151 -1.92 -2.66 4.38
CA VAL A 151 -2.47 -1.50 5.07
C VAL A 151 -2.36 -1.63 6.58
N GLU A 152 -2.62 -2.81 7.14
CA GLU A 152 -2.48 -3.06 8.58
C GLU A 152 -1.05 -2.78 9.07
N ASN A 153 -0.07 -3.24 8.28
CA ASN A 153 1.35 -2.97 8.55
C ASN A 153 1.66 -1.48 8.43
N LEU A 154 1.21 -0.82 7.36
CA LEU A 154 1.39 0.62 7.15
C LEU A 154 0.85 1.44 8.33
N LEU A 155 -0.37 1.15 8.78
CA LEU A 155 -0.98 1.88 9.89
C LEU A 155 -0.29 1.56 11.22
N SER A 156 0.17 0.33 11.42
CA SER A 156 0.95 -0.03 12.61
C SER A 156 2.29 0.71 12.66
N GLU A 157 3.02 0.78 11.54
CA GLU A 157 4.26 1.55 11.41
C GLU A 157 4.02 3.05 11.63
N LYS A 158 3.00 3.62 11.00
CA LYS A 158 2.68 5.03 11.16
C LYS A 158 2.24 5.37 12.58
N ARG A 159 1.53 4.46 13.27
CA ARG A 159 1.20 4.64 14.69
C ARG A 159 2.46 4.62 15.53
N PHE A 160 3.37 3.67 15.30
CA PHE A 160 4.65 3.64 15.99
C PHE A 160 5.41 4.96 15.80
N ILE A 161 5.52 5.46 14.57
CA ILE A 161 6.17 6.76 14.27
C ILE A 161 5.43 7.93 14.92
N LYS A 162 4.09 7.99 14.85
CA LYS A 162 3.28 9.03 15.50
C LYS A 162 3.55 9.03 17.01
N THR A 163 3.55 7.86 17.66
CA THR A 163 3.88 7.75 19.09
C THR A 163 5.35 8.08 19.38
N SER A 164 6.28 7.95 18.41
CA SER A 164 7.68 8.37 18.56
C SER A 164 7.88 9.88 18.39
N GLN A 165 6.99 10.57 17.66
CA GLN A 165 7.14 11.97 17.27
C GLN A 165 6.28 12.96 18.09
N THR A 166 5.15 12.54 18.68
CA THR A 166 4.24 13.48 19.37
C THR A 166 4.41 13.58 20.88
N VAL A 167 5.37 12.89 21.48
CA VAL A 167 5.65 13.07 22.91
C VAL A 167 7.14 12.74 23.11
N GLU A 168 7.82 13.37 24.07
CA GLU A 168 8.65 12.60 25.02
C GLU A 168 7.74 11.51 25.60
N SER A 169 7.40 10.50 24.79
CA SER A 169 6.42 9.50 25.17
C SER A 169 7.14 8.78 26.25
N VAL A 170 6.66 8.94 27.48
CA VAL A 170 7.15 8.17 28.60
C VAL A 170 6.98 6.73 28.14
N VAL A 171 8.07 6.12 27.66
CA VAL A 171 8.09 4.73 27.28
C VAL A 171 7.78 4.04 28.60
N ASN A 172 6.55 3.56 28.73
CA ASN A 172 6.01 3.04 29.98
C ASN A 172 5.89 1.51 29.94
N SER A 173 6.13 0.93 28.77
CA SER A 173 6.10 -0.50 28.56
C SER A 173 7.22 -0.95 27.65
N TYR A 174 7.65 -2.18 27.87
CA TYR A 174 8.46 -2.91 26.92
C TYR A 174 7.62 -3.31 25.71
N GLU A 175 8.17 -3.17 24.51
CA GLU A 175 7.54 -3.65 23.27
C GLU A 175 8.60 -4.16 22.30
N VAL A 176 8.27 -5.21 21.57
CA VAL A 176 9.00 -5.63 20.38
C VAL A 176 8.03 -5.83 19.23
N SER A 177 8.26 -5.16 18.11
CA SER A 177 7.42 -5.23 16.91
C SER A 177 7.75 -6.50 16.11
N ARG A 178 6.88 -6.87 15.15
CA ARG A 178 7.25 -7.88 14.13
C ARG A 178 8.34 -7.29 13.24
N ASN A 179 9.26 -8.13 12.78
CA ASN A 179 10.27 -7.72 11.82
C ASN A 179 9.62 -7.38 10.46
N PHE A 180 10.15 -6.39 9.74
CA PHE A 180 9.69 -6.02 8.40
C PHE A 180 10.88 -5.76 7.45
N PRO A 181 10.85 -6.32 6.22
CA PRO A 181 9.85 -7.25 5.67
C PRO A 181 9.83 -8.61 6.40
N ASN A 182 8.73 -9.37 6.27
CA ASN A 182 8.62 -10.78 6.69
C ASN A 182 7.51 -11.47 5.87
N PRO A 183 7.80 -12.47 5.02
CA PRO A 183 9.13 -13.02 4.74
C PRO A 183 10.13 -11.99 4.19
N PHE A 184 11.43 -12.20 4.40
CA PHE A 184 12.49 -11.25 4.02
C PHE A 184 13.58 -11.86 3.15
N ASN A 185 14.29 -11.04 2.38
CA ASN A 185 15.45 -11.42 1.55
C ASN A 185 16.41 -10.22 1.31
N PRO A 186 17.70 -10.29 1.69
CA PRO A 186 18.26 -11.04 2.82
C PRO A 186 18.18 -10.26 4.14
N SER A 187 17.64 -9.04 4.12
CA SER A 187 17.61 -8.13 5.27
C SER A 187 16.20 -7.83 5.79
N THR A 188 16.08 -7.65 7.10
CA THR A 188 14.85 -7.20 7.77
C THR A 188 15.18 -6.25 8.92
N THR A 189 14.23 -5.42 9.33
CA THR A 189 14.39 -4.50 10.47
C THR A 189 13.53 -4.97 11.64
N ILE A 190 14.13 -5.01 12.83
CA ILE A 190 13.47 -5.32 14.09
C ILE A 190 13.40 -4.04 14.92
N ARG A 191 12.19 -3.66 15.35
CA ARG A 191 11.95 -2.48 16.18
C ARG A 191 11.56 -2.90 17.59
N TYR A 192 12.07 -2.19 18.59
CA TYR A 192 11.76 -2.45 20.00
C TYR A 192 11.81 -1.15 20.82
N GLN A 193 11.23 -1.18 22.01
CA GLN A 193 11.29 -0.08 22.96
C GLN A 193 11.48 -0.61 24.38
N ILE A 194 12.15 0.19 25.22
CA ILE A 194 12.37 -0.10 26.64
C ILE A 194 11.93 1.10 27.50
N PRO A 195 11.21 0.87 28.61
CA PRO A 195 10.67 1.94 29.45
C PRO A 195 11.65 2.48 30.51
N GLU A 196 12.75 1.78 30.71
CA GLU A 196 13.76 2.02 31.73
C GLU A 196 15.14 1.76 31.11
N ASP A 197 16.16 2.42 31.66
CA ASP A 197 17.55 2.21 31.28
C ASP A 197 18.01 0.81 31.68
N GLY A 198 18.72 0.10 30.81
CA GLY A 198 19.16 -1.24 31.12
C GLY A 198 19.92 -1.95 30.01
N MET A 199 20.45 -3.12 30.35
CA MET A 199 21.11 -3.99 29.39
C MET A 199 20.07 -4.65 28.48
N VAL A 200 20.21 -4.46 27.17
CA VAL A 200 19.37 -5.09 26.16
C VAL A 200 20.18 -6.13 25.41
N THR A 201 19.66 -7.36 25.34
CA THR A 201 20.17 -8.39 24.44
C THR A 201 19.11 -8.77 23.42
N LEU A 202 19.45 -8.70 22.13
CA LEU A 202 18.59 -9.16 21.03
C LEU A 202 19.37 -10.18 20.21
N LYS A 203 18.88 -11.42 20.22
CA LYS A 203 19.55 -12.58 19.62
C LYS A 203 18.64 -13.29 18.64
N VAL A 204 19.24 -13.90 17.62
CA VAL A 204 18.57 -14.69 16.59
C VAL A 204 18.95 -16.16 16.77
N TYR A 205 17.96 -17.02 16.67
CA TYR A 205 18.04 -18.46 16.80
C TYR A 205 17.45 -19.17 15.59
N ASP A 206 17.94 -20.35 15.29
CA ASP A 206 17.27 -21.26 14.36
C ASP A 206 16.18 -22.10 15.06
N VAL A 207 15.50 -22.97 14.29
CA VAL A 207 14.43 -23.84 14.81
C VAL A 207 14.90 -24.87 15.84
N LEU A 208 16.21 -25.13 15.92
CA LEU A 208 16.81 -26.03 16.91
C LEU A 208 17.22 -25.29 18.19
N GLY A 209 16.98 -23.97 18.26
CA GLY A 209 17.36 -23.13 19.38
C GLY A 209 18.85 -22.78 19.41
N ARG A 210 19.59 -23.00 18.32
CA ARG A 210 21.00 -22.60 18.23
C ARG A 210 21.07 -21.10 17.98
N GLU A 211 21.88 -20.38 18.75
CA GLU A 211 22.14 -18.96 18.50
C GLU A 211 22.89 -18.81 17.17
N VAL A 212 22.33 -18.01 16.27
CA VAL A 212 22.87 -17.75 14.94
C VAL A 212 23.56 -16.39 14.88
N LYS A 213 23.00 -15.39 15.58
CA LYS A 213 23.56 -14.04 15.60
C LYS A 213 23.08 -13.26 16.81
N THR A 214 23.99 -12.52 17.44
CA THR A 214 23.64 -11.47 18.40
C THR A 214 23.54 -10.14 17.64
N LEU A 215 22.39 -9.47 17.70
CA LEU A 215 22.11 -8.20 17.03
C LEU A 215 22.30 -7.00 17.95
N VAL A 216 21.96 -7.16 19.23
CA VAL A 216 22.16 -6.15 20.27
C VAL A 216 22.66 -6.87 21.52
N ASN A 217 23.68 -6.31 22.17
CA ASN A 217 24.16 -6.71 23.49
C ASN A 217 24.81 -5.48 24.13
N ASP A 218 23.98 -4.53 24.53
CA ASP A 218 24.44 -3.20 24.91
C ASP A 218 23.51 -2.55 25.95
N PHE A 219 24.06 -1.62 26.74
CA PHE A 219 23.27 -0.78 27.62
C PHE A 219 22.52 0.26 26.81
N LYS A 220 21.21 0.34 26.98
CA LYS A 220 20.34 1.29 26.30
C LYS A 220 19.60 2.12 27.32
N THR A 221 19.48 3.42 27.05
CA THR A 221 18.61 4.31 27.81
C THR A 221 17.15 4.04 27.46
N LYS A 222 16.23 4.51 28.29
CA LYS A 222 14.81 4.55 27.98
C LYS A 222 14.59 5.12 26.58
N GLY A 223 13.87 4.40 25.73
CA GLY A 223 13.68 4.83 24.36
C GLY A 223 13.20 3.75 23.41
N ARG A 224 13.21 4.11 22.13
CA ARG A 224 12.84 3.26 21.00
C ARG A 224 14.05 3.04 20.12
N TYR A 225 14.16 1.85 19.58
CA TYR A 225 15.35 1.39 18.88
C TYR A 225 14.96 0.56 17.67
N GLU A 226 15.82 0.61 16.65
CA GLU A 226 15.73 -0.20 15.45
C GLU A 226 17.07 -0.89 15.21
N VAL A 227 17.03 -2.16 14.80
CA VAL A 227 18.21 -2.91 14.40
C VAL A 227 17.93 -3.67 13.11
N THR A 228 18.86 -3.55 12.16
CA THR A 228 18.81 -4.28 10.89
C THR A 228 19.49 -5.64 11.05
N PHE A 229 18.79 -6.69 10.66
CA PHE A 229 19.33 -8.04 10.56
C PHE A 229 19.62 -8.38 9.10
N ASP A 230 20.91 -8.49 8.77
CA ASP A 230 21.38 -9.07 7.52
C ASP A 230 21.66 -10.57 7.70
N ALA A 231 20.91 -11.37 6.94
CA ALA A 231 20.95 -12.83 6.91
C ALA A 231 21.51 -13.39 5.59
N SER A 232 22.28 -12.59 4.84
CA SER A 232 22.90 -13.00 3.56
C SER A 232 23.70 -14.30 3.66
N SER A 233 24.33 -14.58 4.80
CA SER A 233 25.10 -15.80 5.07
C SER A 233 24.27 -17.00 5.57
N LEU A 234 22.94 -16.87 5.70
CA LEU A 234 22.07 -17.91 6.27
C LEU A 234 21.22 -18.62 5.21
N ALA A 235 20.80 -19.85 5.49
CA ALA A 235 19.91 -20.61 4.62
C ALA A 235 18.44 -20.13 4.74
N SER A 236 17.65 -20.23 3.67
CA SER A 236 16.20 -20.01 3.73
C SER A 236 15.57 -20.87 4.81
N GLY A 237 14.63 -20.32 5.56
CA GLY A 237 14.00 -21.05 6.66
C GLY A 237 13.37 -20.15 7.72
N LEU A 238 12.87 -20.82 8.76
CA LEU A 238 12.28 -20.19 9.94
C LEU A 238 13.38 -19.86 10.95
N TYR A 239 13.36 -18.64 11.46
CA TYR A 239 14.20 -18.17 12.54
C TYR A 239 13.35 -17.55 13.64
N ILE A 240 13.91 -17.46 14.84
CA ILE A 240 13.28 -16.84 16.00
C ILE A 240 14.24 -15.76 16.50
N TYR A 241 13.76 -14.55 16.72
CA TYR A 241 14.52 -13.57 17.48
C TYR A 241 13.93 -13.43 18.88
N GLU A 242 14.80 -13.28 19.86
CA GLU A 242 14.48 -13.09 21.27
C GLU A 242 15.14 -11.80 21.75
N ILE A 243 14.35 -10.98 22.44
CA ILE A 243 14.83 -9.79 23.15
C ILE A 243 14.69 -10.02 24.66
N ASN A 244 15.71 -9.61 25.40
CA ASN A 244 15.73 -9.59 26.86
C ASN A 244 16.22 -8.22 27.35
N SER A 245 15.52 -7.66 28.33
CA SER A 245 15.89 -6.43 29.04
C SER A 245 15.30 -6.45 30.45
N GLY A 246 16.13 -6.57 31.48
CA GLY A 246 15.65 -6.69 32.86
C GLY A 246 14.77 -7.93 33.06
N SER A 247 13.51 -7.73 33.46
CA SER A 247 12.51 -8.80 33.59
C SER A 247 11.71 -9.06 32.30
N PHE A 248 11.86 -8.22 31.28
CA PHE A 248 11.16 -8.38 30.01
C PHE A 248 11.87 -9.37 29.10
N LYS A 249 11.11 -10.37 28.65
CA LYS A 249 11.56 -11.35 27.67
C LYS A 249 10.47 -11.59 26.63
N ALA A 250 10.79 -11.43 25.35
CA ALA A 250 9.85 -11.65 24.27
C ALA A 250 10.54 -12.26 23.05
N SER A 251 9.83 -13.11 22.32
CA SER A 251 10.34 -13.75 21.10
C SER A 251 9.31 -13.73 19.97
N LYS A 252 9.78 -13.62 18.72
CA LYS A 252 8.93 -13.73 17.52
C LYS A 252 9.63 -14.50 16.41
N LYS A 253 8.80 -15.05 15.53
CA LYS A 253 9.21 -15.84 14.35
C LYS A 253 9.40 -14.94 13.13
N MET A 254 10.40 -15.25 12.32
CA MET A 254 10.69 -14.62 11.03
C MET A 254 11.06 -15.65 9.97
N THR A 255 10.69 -15.40 8.72
CA THR A 255 10.92 -16.32 7.60
C THR A 255 11.87 -15.69 6.58
N LEU A 256 13.04 -16.29 6.39
CA LEU A 256 13.99 -15.93 5.34
C LEU A 256 13.66 -16.71 4.07
N ILE A 257 13.54 -16.02 2.95
CA ILE A 257 13.38 -16.62 1.61
C ILE A 257 14.53 -16.13 0.74
N LYS A 258 15.21 -17.05 0.06
CA LYS A 258 16.19 -16.77 -1.00
C LYS A 258 15.63 -17.26 -2.33
#